data_AF-A0A6J4XX35-F1
#
_entry.id   AF-A0A6J4XX35-F1
#
_cell.length_a   1.000
_cell.length_b   1.000
_cell.length_c   1.000
_cell.angle_alpha   90.00
_cell.angle_beta   90.00
_cell.angle_gamma   90.00
#
_symmetry.space_group_name_H-M   'P 1'
#
loop_
_entity.id
_entity.type
_entity.pdbx_description
1 polymer ?
#
loop_
_entity_poly.entity_id
_entity_poly.type
_entity_poly.pdbx_seq_one_letter_code
_entity_poly.pdbx_strand_id
1 'polypeptide(L)'
;EWKFLEFLYIVAGAMLIFFATHLLLPDSSSADADDLRAHYFNISRQFFSFLALLQVWILGVDLLLGKGFTAEGIFNVIALVLFVFLALVTQPKLHSVGTGVGWLLFITIIAVRALGF
;
A
#
# COMPACT_ATOMS: atom_id res chain seq x y z
N GLU A 1 12.11 -19.62 -20.54
CA GLU A 1 11.08 -18.79 -21.20
C GLU A 1 10.21 -18.16 -20.13
N TRP A 2 10.02 -16.84 -20.18
CA TRP A 2 9.05 -16.16 -19.32
C TRP A 2 7.65 -16.57 -19.76
N LYS A 3 6.85 -17.11 -18.84
CA LYS A 3 5.45 -17.41 -19.14
C LYS A 3 4.66 -16.11 -19.11
N PHE A 4 3.75 -15.93 -20.06
CA PHE A 4 2.89 -14.73 -20.13
C PHE A 4 2.21 -14.39 -18.79
N LEU A 5 1.82 -15.41 -18.01
CA LEU A 5 1.22 -15.24 -16.69
C LEU A 5 2.18 -14.65 -15.65
N GLU A 6 3.47 -15.02 -15.67
CA GLU A 6 4.49 -14.47 -14.76
C GLU A 6 4.73 -13.00 -15.08
N PHE A 7 4.77 -12.66 -16.37
CA PHE A 7 4.86 -11.27 -16.82
C PHE A 7 3.63 -10.45 -16.39
N LEU A 8 2.41 -10.95 -16.63
CA LEU A 8 1.18 -10.29 -16.21
C LEU A 8 1.14 -10.09 -14.69
N TYR A 9 1.58 -11.10 -13.93
CA TYR A 9 1.68 -11.01 -12.48
C TYR A 9 2.66 -9.91 -12.05
N ILE A 10 3.82 -9.78 -12.68
CA ILE A 10 4.77 -8.70 -12.36
C ILE A 10 4.17 -7.31 -12.65
N VAL A 11 3.48 -7.16 -13.78
CA VAL A 11 2.86 -5.87 -14.16
C VAL A 11 1.72 -5.48 -13.22
N ALA A 12 1.03 -6.44 -12.60
CA ALA A 12 -0.07 -6.18 -11.69
C ALA A 12 0.34 -5.28 -10.50
N GLY A 13 1.58 -5.40 -10.01
CA GLY A 13 2.08 -4.51 -8.94
C GLY A 13 2.07 -3.04 -9.32
N ALA A 14 2.53 -2.72 -10.54
CA ALA A 14 2.50 -1.36 -11.07
C ALA A 14 1.06 -0.85 -11.27
N MET A 15 0.15 -1.72 -11.74
CA MET A 15 -1.26 -1.38 -11.89
C MET A 15 -1.92 -1.05 -10.54
N LEU A 16 -1.64 -1.84 -9.49
CA LEU A 16 -2.18 -1.59 -8.15
C LEU A 16 -1.74 -0.23 -7.60
N ILE A 17 -0.47 0.12 -7.76
CA ILE A 17 0.05 1.43 -7.35
C ILE A 17 -0.61 2.55 -8.18
N PHE A 18 -0.70 2.38 -9.51
CA PHE A 18 -1.34 3.35 -10.39
C PHE A 18 -2.80 3.63 -10.00
N PHE A 19 -3.59 2.59 -9.70
CA PHE A 19 -4.97 2.77 -9.26
C PHE A 19 -5.04 3.43 -7.87
N ALA A 20 -4.15 3.05 -6.94
CA ALA A 20 -4.10 3.68 -5.63
C ALA A 20 -3.79 5.19 -5.73
N THR A 21 -2.82 5.59 -6.55
CA THR A 21 -2.44 7.00 -6.72
C THR A 21 -3.51 7.80 -7.46
N HIS A 22 -4.19 7.18 -8.44
CA HIS A 22 -5.26 7.83 -9.16
C HIS A 22 -6.43 8.22 -8.24
N LEU A 23 -6.74 7.41 -7.22
CA LEU A 23 -7.78 7.74 -6.24
C LEU A 23 -7.46 8.99 -5.43
N LEU A 24 -6.19 9.31 -5.21
CA LEU A 24 -5.77 10.46 -4.40
C LEU A 24 -5.87 11.80 -5.13
N LEU A 25 -6.11 11.81 -6.45
CA LEU A 25 -6.22 13.04 -7.22
C LEU A 25 -7.61 13.64 -7.04
N PRO A 26 -7.75 14.78 -6.32
CA PRO A 26 -9.02 15.46 -6.24
C PRO A 26 -9.37 16.12 -7.58
N ASP A 27 -10.66 16.32 -7.84
CA ASP A 27 -11.10 17.16 -8.96
C ASP A 27 -10.59 18.60 -8.76
N SER A 28 -10.15 19.23 -9.84
CA SER A 28 -9.46 20.54 -9.80
C SER A 28 -10.29 21.71 -9.24
N SER A 29 -11.57 21.48 -8.93
CA SER A 29 -12.48 22.46 -8.34
C SER A 29 -12.57 22.44 -6.81
N SER A 30 -12.06 21.41 -6.12
CA SER A 30 -12.14 21.29 -4.65
C SER A 30 -10.95 21.98 -3.97
N ALA A 31 -11.01 23.30 -3.84
CA ALA A 31 -9.95 24.12 -3.24
C ALA A 31 -10.07 24.32 -1.72
N ASP A 32 -11.19 23.92 -1.11
CA ASP A 32 -11.45 24.11 0.32
C ASP A 32 -10.90 22.95 1.17
N ALA A 33 -10.26 23.28 2.30
CA ALA A 33 -9.64 22.29 3.19
C ALA A 33 -10.65 21.30 3.82
N ASP A 34 -11.88 21.75 4.07
CA ASP A 34 -12.96 20.88 4.54
C ASP A 34 -13.40 19.88 3.45
N ASP A 35 -13.37 20.30 2.19
CA ASP A 35 -13.69 19.47 1.03
C ASP A 35 -12.60 18.38 0.83
N LEU A 36 -11.32 18.74 0.98
CA LEU A 36 -10.20 17.79 0.92
C LEU A 36 -10.28 16.71 2.00
N ARG A 37 -10.66 17.08 3.24
CA ARG A 37 -10.82 16.10 4.32
C ARG A 37 -11.99 15.16 4.04
N ALA A 38 -13.13 15.70 3.62
CA ALA A 38 -14.30 14.89 3.25
C ALA A 38 -13.98 13.94 2.09
N HIS A 39 -13.29 14.46 1.07
CA HIS A 39 -12.79 13.69 -0.07
C HIS A 39 -11.88 12.55 0.40
N TYR A 40 -10.87 12.83 1.23
CA TYR A 40 -9.97 11.81 1.78
C TYR A 40 -10.74 10.68 2.46
N PHE A 41 -11.69 10.97 3.36
CA PHE A 41 -12.43 9.91 4.06
C PHE A 41 -13.41 9.15 3.17
N ASN A 42 -13.83 9.74 2.04
CA ASN A 42 -14.64 9.05 1.05
C ASN A 42 -13.81 8.01 0.27
N ILE A 43 -12.56 8.35 -0.07
CA ILE A 43 -11.66 7.46 -0.84
C ILE A 43 -10.77 6.57 0.04
N SER A 44 -10.61 6.89 1.33
CA SER A 44 -9.59 6.27 2.20
C SER A 44 -9.69 4.75 2.23
N ARG A 45 -10.92 4.23 2.36
CA ARG A 45 -11.19 2.79 2.32
C ARG A 45 -10.70 2.15 1.03
N GLN A 46 -10.99 2.75 -0.12
CA GLN A 46 -10.57 2.22 -1.43
C GLN A 46 -9.04 2.32 -1.58
N PHE A 47 -8.46 3.46 -1.22
CA PHE A 47 -7.02 3.69 -1.25
C PHE A 47 -6.24 2.65 -0.43
N PHE A 48 -6.61 2.48 0.85
CA PHE A 48 -5.95 1.52 1.73
C PHE A 48 -6.24 0.06 1.32
N SER A 49 -7.38 -0.22 0.68
CA SER A 49 -7.64 -1.54 0.10
C SER A 49 -6.68 -1.86 -1.05
N PHE A 50 -6.38 -0.89 -1.93
CA PHE A 50 -5.36 -1.07 -2.96
C PHE A 50 -3.96 -1.27 -2.38
N LEU A 51 -3.60 -0.53 -1.32
CA LEU A 51 -2.33 -0.74 -0.61
C LEU A 51 -2.27 -2.12 0.06
N ALA A 52 -3.36 -2.60 0.65
CA ALA A 52 -3.44 -3.95 1.19
C ALA A 52 -3.27 -5.01 0.08
N LEU A 53 -3.97 -4.85 -1.05
CA LEU A 53 -3.80 -5.73 -2.23
C LEU A 53 -2.36 -5.72 -2.75
N LEU A 54 -1.69 -4.56 -2.74
CA LEU A 54 -0.29 -4.47 -3.10
C LEU A 54 0.59 -5.31 -2.18
N GLN A 55 0.35 -5.31 -0.86
CA GLN A 55 1.11 -6.15 0.07
C GLN A 55 0.88 -7.64 -0.18
N VAL A 56 -0.38 -8.04 -0.44
CA VAL A 56 -0.69 -9.43 -0.84
C VAL A 56 0.06 -9.82 -2.10
N TRP A 57 0.09 -8.92 -3.09
CA TRP A 57 0.82 -9.13 -4.33
C TRP A 57 2.33 -9.28 -4.10
N ILE A 58 2.97 -8.41 -3.31
CA ILE A 58 4.39 -8.50 -2.94
C ILE A 58 4.69 -9.85 -2.30
N LEU A 59 3.90 -10.25 -1.31
CA LEU A 59 4.06 -11.55 -0.65
C LEU A 59 3.91 -12.72 -1.63
N GLY A 60 2.97 -12.63 -2.57
CA GLY A 60 2.81 -13.63 -3.61
C GLY A 60 3.98 -13.66 -4.59
N VAL A 61 4.60 -12.52 -4.92
CA VAL A 61 5.85 -12.47 -5.71
C VAL A 61 6.96 -13.21 -4.97
N ASP A 62 7.17 -12.91 -3.68
CA ASP A 62 8.23 -13.54 -2.88
C ASP A 62 8.05 -15.06 -2.78
N LEU A 63 6.80 -15.52 -2.63
CA LEU A 63 6.45 -16.94 -2.52
C LEU A 63 6.54 -17.70 -3.85
N LEU A 64 6.08 -17.12 -4.95
CA LEU A 64 5.93 -17.82 -6.23
C LEU A 64 7.14 -17.65 -7.16
N LEU A 65 7.79 -16.48 -7.11
CA LEU A 65 8.87 -16.08 -8.01
C LEU A 65 10.19 -15.80 -7.28
N GLY A 66 10.13 -15.54 -5.98
CA GLY A 66 11.27 -15.25 -5.13
C GLY A 66 11.89 -16.48 -4.47
N LYS A 67 12.53 -16.25 -3.32
CA LYS A 67 13.19 -17.29 -2.51
C LYS A 67 12.24 -17.92 -1.48
N GLY A 68 10.93 -17.66 -1.55
CA GLY A 68 9.96 -17.98 -0.52
C GLY A 68 9.80 -16.86 0.52
N PHE A 69 9.15 -17.16 1.64
CA PHE A 69 8.91 -16.19 2.71
C PHE A 69 10.20 -15.87 3.47
N THR A 70 10.67 -14.63 3.37
CA THR A 70 11.89 -14.14 4.03
C THR A 70 11.55 -13.29 5.25
N ALA A 71 12.57 -12.85 5.99
CA ALA A 71 12.40 -11.90 7.08
C ALA A 71 11.75 -10.57 6.62
N GLU A 72 12.01 -10.15 5.37
CA GLU A 72 11.35 -8.99 4.77
C GLU A 72 9.83 -9.18 4.65
N GLY A 73 9.38 -10.41 4.44
CA GLY A 73 7.97 -10.78 4.38
C GLY A 73 7.21 -10.39 5.66
N ILE A 74 7.87 -10.38 6.82
CA ILE A 74 7.26 -9.97 8.09
C ILE A 74 6.84 -8.49 8.03
N PHE A 75 7.68 -7.62 7.47
CA PHE A 75 7.35 -6.20 7.33
C PHE A 75 6.19 -5.99 6.36
N ASN A 76 6.13 -6.75 5.28
CA ASN A 76 4.99 -6.71 4.34
C ASN A 76 3.69 -7.20 5.00
N VAL A 77 3.75 -8.21 5.88
CA VAL A 77 2.59 -8.66 6.68
C VAL A 77 2.15 -7.58 7.67
N ILE A 78 3.08 -6.92 8.36
CA ILE A 78 2.75 -5.80 9.27
C ILE A 78 2.09 -4.66 8.49
N ALA A 79 2.65 -4.29 7.33
CA ALA A 79 2.08 -3.27 6.45
C ALA A 79 0.68 -3.68 5.95
N LEU A 80 0.48 -4.94 5.57
CA LEU A 80 -0.82 -5.49 5.18
C LEU A 80 -1.86 -5.31 6.28
N VAL A 81 -1.54 -5.74 7.50
CA VAL A 81 -2.44 -5.62 8.66
C VAL A 81 -2.78 -4.15 8.93
N LEU A 82 -1.78 -3.26 8.86
CA LEU A 82 -1.98 -1.83 9.03
C LEU A 82 -2.91 -1.24 7.95
N PHE A 83 -2.71 -1.57 6.68
CA PHE A 83 -3.55 -1.06 5.60
C PHE A 83 -4.97 -1.62 5.65
N VAL A 84 -5.15 -2.90 5.99
CA VAL A 84 -6.49 -3.47 6.24
C VAL A 84 -7.17 -2.73 7.40
N PHE A 85 -6.45 -2.48 8.50
CA PHE A 85 -6.97 -1.71 9.62
C PHE A 85 -7.40 -0.29 9.21
N LEU A 86 -6.55 0.42 8.46
CA LEU A 86 -6.84 1.77 7.96
C LEU A 86 -7.95 1.80 6.91
N ALA A 87 -8.21 0.70 6.19
CA ALA A 87 -9.34 0.59 5.28
C ALA A 87 -10.69 0.44 6.02
N LEU A 88 -10.67 -0.09 7.24
CA LEU A 88 -11.87 -0.38 8.03
C LEU A 88 -12.21 0.72 9.04
N VAL A 89 -11.22 1.47 9.50
CA VAL A 89 -11.40 2.55 10.45
C VAL A 89 -11.89 3.82 9.75
N THR A 90 -12.72 4.60 10.44
CA THR A 90 -13.20 5.92 9.96
C THR A 90 -12.75 7.07 10.88
N GLN A 91 -12.11 6.75 12.00
CA GLN A 91 -11.70 7.74 12.99
C GLN A 91 -10.48 8.55 12.52
N PRO A 92 -10.55 9.88 12.46
CA PRO A 92 -9.48 10.71 11.91
C PRO A 92 -8.15 10.61 12.66
N LYS A 93 -8.20 10.48 13.99
CA LYS A 93 -7.00 10.34 14.83
C LYS A 93 -6.23 9.05 14.49
N LEU A 94 -6.96 7.95 14.30
CA LEU A 94 -6.37 6.66 13.94
C LEU A 94 -5.79 6.67 12.53
N HIS A 95 -6.43 7.38 11.58
CA HIS A 95 -5.85 7.58 10.25
C HIS A 95 -4.54 8.37 10.29
N SER A 96 -4.51 9.47 11.04
CA SER A 96 -3.29 10.28 11.16
C SER A 96 -2.14 9.49 11.79
N VAL A 97 -2.40 8.81 12.92
CA VAL A 97 -1.40 7.98 13.60
C VAL A 97 -0.97 6.80 12.73
N GLY A 98 -1.92 6.06 12.17
CA GLY A 98 -1.63 4.88 11.36
C GLY A 98 -0.90 5.22 10.06
N THR A 99 -1.20 6.36 9.44
CA THR A 99 -0.44 6.85 8.27
C THR A 99 1.00 7.21 8.67
N GLY A 100 1.20 7.84 9.84
CA GLY A 100 2.53 8.08 10.39
C GLY A 100 3.32 6.80 10.66
N VAL A 101 2.68 5.79 11.25
CA VAL A 101 3.26 4.46 11.45
C VAL A 101 3.61 3.81 10.11
N GLY A 102 2.75 3.93 9.10
CA GLY A 102 3.00 3.42 7.75
C GLY A 102 4.23 4.05 7.11
N TRP A 103 4.41 5.37 7.25
CA TRP A 103 5.62 6.07 6.80
C TRP A 103 6.88 5.58 7.50
N LEU A 104 6.84 5.42 8.83
CA LEU A 104 7.97 4.89 9.60
C LEU A 104 8.33 3.47 9.13
N LEU A 105 7.35 2.59 8.96
CA LEU A 105 7.56 1.25 8.43
C LEU A 105 8.21 1.28 7.05
N PHE A 106 7.73 2.14 6.14
CA PHE A 106 8.29 2.28 4.80
C PHE A 106 9.76 2.73 4.83
N ILE A 107 10.07 3.74 5.64
CA ILE A 107 11.45 4.23 5.84
C ILE A 107 12.33 3.11 6.41
N THR A 108 11.85 2.38 7.41
CA THR A 108 12.59 1.25 8.00
C THR A 108 12.86 0.17 6.96
N ILE A 109 11.89 -0.20 6.13
CA ILE A 109 12.07 -1.20 5.06
C ILE A 109 13.14 -0.74 4.07
N ILE A 110 13.08 0.53 3.62
CA ILE A 110 14.09 1.09 2.73
C ILE A 110 15.47 1.06 3.39
N ALA A 111 15.56 1.46 4.66
CA ALA A 111 16.82 1.47 5.39
C ALA A 111 17.42 0.06 5.53
N VAL A 112 16.60 -0.93 5.91
CA VAL A 112 17.02 -2.34 6.02
C VAL A 112 17.57 -2.85 4.68
N ARG A 113 16.83 -2.61 3.58
CA ARG A 113 17.25 -3.00 2.22
C ARG A 113 18.51 -2.28 1.75
N ALA A 114 18.61 -0.98 2.01
CA ALA A 114 19.77 -0.17 1.62
C ALA A 114 21.04 -0.59 2.38
N LEU A 115 20.90 -1.06 3.62
CA LEU A 115 22.00 -1.53 4.46
C LEU A 115 22.35 -3.02 4.21
N GLY A 116 21.58 -3.74 3.38
CA GLY A 116 21.87 -5.11 2.97
C GLY A 116 21.61 -6.18 4.03
N PHE A 117 20.68 -5.92 4.96
CA PHE A 117 20.21 -6.88 5.96
C PHE A 117 19.05 -7.73 5.42
#